data_AF-A0A523I3A2-F1
#
_entry.id   AF-A0A523I3A2-F1
#
_cell.length_a   1.000
_cell.length_b   1.000
_cell.length_c   1.000
_cell.angle_alpha   90.00
_cell.angle_beta   90.00
_cell.angle_gamma   90.00
#
_symmetry.space_group_name_H-M   'P 1'
#
loop_
_entity.id
_entity.type
_entity.pdbx_description
1 polymer ?
#
loop_
_entity_poly.entity_id
_entity_poly.type
_entity_poly.pdbx_seq_one_letter_code
_entity_poly.pdbx_strand_id
1 'polypeptide(L)'
;MNVFGSFGSRVLQKLRGLRKIGISGWLKLGLITVISIFILVFLRAKIEKSYQFWDSDEDRGAIAIDNDRFGETFSKPVYLAQGWDASQSLWFYNVTQGSGMLPYDFFMVLEQKDSQSLFRENENMNGYRYLPQKVTFSNPDGLPVGLVKDTYQGKEYMGFTCAACHTSQINYEGKAIRIDGGPAMADMNNFMVDLEKALLATKDSTAKRNRFVKAVLDRNGFDKIIMGGRNYSSEKEVTEDLDVYTNRIRSYNTINHSSTKYGYARLDAFGRIYNRV
;
A
#
# COMPACT_ATOMS: atom_id res chain seq x y z
N MET A 1 59.02 28.65 11.55
CA MET A 1 58.15 29.84 11.42
C MET A 1 56.69 29.37 11.47
N ASN A 2 55.87 30.09 12.24
CA ASN A 2 54.53 29.75 12.75
C ASN A 2 53.47 29.42 11.67
N VAL A 3 52.99 28.18 11.61
CA VAL A 3 51.75 27.83 10.86
C VAL A 3 50.61 27.39 11.80
N PHE A 4 50.91 26.97 13.04
CA PHE A 4 49.90 26.52 14.01
C PHE A 4 49.22 27.65 14.82
N GLY A 5 49.81 28.85 14.92
CA GLY A 5 49.22 29.98 15.66
C GLY A 5 48.05 30.69 14.95
N SER A 6 47.91 30.51 13.64
CA SER A 6 46.88 31.18 12.81
C SER A 6 45.50 30.53 12.94
N PHE A 7 45.45 29.22 13.19
CA PHE A 7 44.17 28.49 13.25
C PHE A 7 43.42 28.75 14.56
N GLY A 8 44.12 28.74 15.69
CA GLY A 8 43.54 29.01 17.01
C GLY A 8 43.02 30.45 17.16
N SER A 9 43.71 31.44 16.58
CA SER A 9 43.29 32.85 16.67
C SER A 9 42.03 33.15 15.87
N ARG A 10 41.83 32.51 14.72
CA ARG A 10 40.61 32.66 13.88
C ARG A 10 39.38 32.04 14.54
N VAL A 11 39.52 30.90 15.20
CA VAL A 11 38.42 30.27 15.98
C VAL A 11 38.05 31.14 17.18
N LEU A 12 39.05 31.65 17.92
CA LEU A 12 38.84 32.56 19.05
C LEU A 12 38.25 33.92 18.65
N GLN A 13 38.60 34.46 17.47
CA GLN A 13 37.97 35.68 16.93
C GLN A 13 36.50 35.46 16.56
N LYS A 14 36.16 34.33 15.93
CA LYS A 14 34.75 33.97 15.65
C LYS A 14 33.92 33.81 16.93
N LEU A 15 34.49 33.19 17.97
CA LEU A 15 33.84 33.05 19.28
C LEU A 15 33.66 34.38 20.02
N ARG A 16 34.59 35.35 19.85
CA ARG A 16 34.44 36.72 20.38
C ARG A 16 33.36 37.53 19.64
N GLY A 17 33.11 37.26 18.35
CA GLY A 17 32.03 37.89 17.58
C GLY A 17 30.63 37.53 18.07
N LEU A 18 30.43 36.29 18.52
CA LEU A 18 29.17 35.81 19.10
C LEU A 18 28.82 36.49 20.43
N ARG A 19 29.83 36.90 21.21
CA ARG A 19 29.65 37.68 22.46
C ARG A 19 29.19 39.13 22.24
N LYS A 20 29.22 39.65 21.00
CA LYS A 20 28.75 41.00 20.66
C LYS A 20 27.27 41.07 20.27
N ILE A 21 26.61 39.91 20.15
CA ILE A 21 25.17 39.86 19.84
C ILE A 21 24.43 40.19 21.14
N GLY A 22 23.89 41.42 21.23
CA GLY A 22 23.04 41.81 22.34
C GLY A 22 21.72 41.03 22.37
N ILE A 23 20.96 41.13 23.46
CA ILE A 23 19.68 40.41 23.65
C ILE A 23 18.73 40.62 22.44
N SER A 24 18.68 41.83 21.88
CA SER A 24 17.89 42.14 20.67
C SER A 24 18.36 41.42 19.41
N GLY A 25 19.65 41.14 19.27
CA GLY A 25 20.22 40.37 18.17
C GLY A 25 19.87 38.88 18.29
N TRP A 26 19.92 38.32 19.50
CA TRP A 26 19.48 36.95 19.78
C TRP A 26 17.98 36.79 19.57
N LEU A 27 17.17 37.77 19.96
CA LEU A 27 15.72 37.79 19.69
C LEU A 27 15.42 37.81 18.18
N LYS A 28 16.15 38.61 17.39
CA LYS A 28 16.00 38.63 15.92
C LYS A 28 16.42 37.31 15.27
N LEU A 29 17.54 36.73 15.68
CA LEU A 29 18.00 35.41 15.22
C LEU A 29 16.99 34.30 15.58
N GLY A 30 16.46 34.32 16.80
CA GLY A 30 15.40 33.41 17.25
C GLY A 30 14.14 33.55 16.40
N LEU A 31 13.68 34.79 16.16
CA LEU A 31 12.51 35.06 15.34
C LEU A 31 12.69 34.59 13.88
N ILE A 32 13.85 34.87 13.26
CA ILE A 32 14.18 34.41 11.90
C ILE A 32 14.19 32.88 11.83
N THR A 33 14.76 32.22 12.85
CA THR A 33 14.80 30.76 12.92
C THR A 33 13.38 30.18 12.99
N VAL A 34 12.53 30.73 13.85
CA VAL A 34 11.12 30.30 13.98
C VAL A 34 10.36 30.50 12.66
N ILE A 35 10.46 31.68 12.03
CA ILE A 35 9.84 31.96 10.73
C ILE A 35 10.33 30.98 9.66
N SER A 36 11.63 30.70 9.63
CA SER A 36 12.22 29.76 8.65
C SER A 36 11.70 28.34 8.84
N ILE A 37 11.58 27.87 10.09
CA ILE A 37 10.97 26.57 10.41
C ILE A 37 9.51 26.55 9.94
N PHE A 38 8.73 27.59 10.21
CA PHE A 38 7.35 27.68 9.72
C PHE A 38 7.28 27.63 8.19
N ILE A 39 8.10 28.40 7.48
CA ILE A 39 8.15 28.38 6.00
C ILE A 39 8.48 26.97 5.49
N LEU A 40 9.47 26.29 6.08
CA LEU A 40 9.84 24.92 5.68
C LEU A 40 8.70 23.92 5.92
N VAL A 41 7.99 24.03 7.04
CA VAL A 41 6.81 23.19 7.33
C VAL A 41 5.70 23.45 6.30
N PHE A 42 5.41 24.71 5.96
CA PHE A 42 4.40 25.04 4.95
C PHE A 42 4.80 24.58 3.54
N LEU A 43 6.05 24.75 3.15
CA LEU A 43 6.56 24.28 1.86
C LEU A 43 6.49 22.76 1.77
N ARG A 44 6.90 22.04 2.82
CA ARG A 44 6.78 20.58 2.89
C ARG A 44 5.32 20.14 2.75
N ALA A 45 4.40 20.72 3.52
CA ALA A 45 2.98 20.38 3.44
C ALA A 45 2.38 20.68 2.06
N LYS A 46 2.81 21.78 1.41
CA LYS A 46 2.41 22.12 0.03
C LYS A 46 2.94 21.09 -0.97
N ILE A 47 4.20 20.68 -0.87
CA ILE A 47 4.80 19.66 -1.75
C ILE A 47 4.08 18.33 -1.57
N GLU A 48 3.90 17.87 -0.33
CA GLU A 48 3.18 16.62 -0.03
C GLU A 48 1.75 16.65 -0.59
N LYS A 49 1.02 17.75 -0.38
CA LYS A 49 -0.35 17.89 -0.90
C LYS A 49 -0.40 17.93 -2.44
N SER A 50 0.58 18.55 -3.08
CA SER A 50 0.67 18.53 -4.55
C SER A 50 0.97 17.12 -5.05
N TYR A 51 1.92 16.42 -4.42
CA TYR A 51 2.31 15.05 -4.77
C TYR A 51 1.14 14.06 -4.66
N GLN A 52 0.22 14.27 -3.71
CA GLN A 52 -0.99 13.45 -3.54
C GLN A 52 -1.89 13.40 -4.78
N PHE A 53 -1.91 14.45 -5.60
CA PHE A 53 -2.78 14.56 -6.78
C PHE A 53 -1.98 14.63 -8.09
N TRP A 54 -0.74 14.13 -8.10
CA TRP A 54 0.10 14.12 -9.31
C TRP A 54 -0.24 13.03 -10.30
N ASP A 55 -0.80 11.92 -9.82
CA ASP A 55 -1.29 10.88 -10.73
C ASP A 55 -2.59 11.36 -11.39
N SER A 56 -2.66 11.26 -12.71
CA SER A 56 -3.77 11.77 -13.51
C SER A 56 -4.08 10.86 -14.70
N ASP A 57 -3.70 9.59 -14.62
CA ASP A 57 -4.05 8.60 -15.65
C ASP A 57 -5.55 8.65 -15.95
N GLU A 58 -5.90 8.87 -17.22
CA GLU A 58 -7.28 9.15 -17.64
C GLU A 58 -8.22 7.96 -17.34
N ASP A 59 -7.69 6.74 -17.46
CA ASP A 59 -8.39 5.49 -17.15
C ASP A 59 -8.37 5.17 -15.65
N ARG A 60 -7.71 5.99 -14.83
CA ARG A 60 -7.38 5.75 -13.41
C ARG A 60 -6.79 4.36 -13.19
N GLY A 61 -5.87 3.97 -14.07
CA GLY A 61 -5.22 2.68 -14.04
C GLY A 61 -6.10 1.51 -14.46
N ALA A 62 -7.36 1.70 -14.86
CA ALA A 62 -8.22 0.56 -15.20
C ALA A 62 -7.78 -0.15 -16.49
N ILE A 63 -7.97 -1.47 -16.52
CA ILE A 63 -7.72 -2.32 -17.69
C ILE A 63 -9.04 -2.85 -18.25
N ALA A 64 -9.05 -3.14 -19.56
CA ALA A 64 -10.13 -3.92 -20.17
C ALA A 64 -9.97 -5.39 -19.79
N ILE A 65 -11.08 -6.11 -19.69
CA ILE A 65 -11.10 -7.54 -19.40
C ILE A 65 -11.83 -8.25 -20.53
N ASP A 66 -11.26 -9.32 -21.02
CA ASP A 66 -11.87 -10.19 -22.02
C ASP A 66 -12.12 -11.57 -21.42
N ASN A 67 -13.36 -12.05 -21.55
CA ASN A 67 -13.84 -13.35 -21.11
C ASN A 67 -13.38 -13.71 -19.68
N ASP A 68 -13.91 -12.98 -18.70
CA ASP A 68 -13.59 -13.21 -17.31
C ASP A 68 -14.19 -14.52 -16.75
N ARG A 69 -13.96 -14.78 -15.46
CA ARG A 69 -14.47 -16.00 -14.78
C ARG A 69 -15.99 -16.15 -14.86
N PHE A 70 -16.73 -15.08 -15.13
CA PHE A 70 -18.18 -15.05 -15.28
C PHE A 70 -18.62 -15.02 -16.75
N GLY A 71 -17.68 -15.10 -17.70
CA GLY A 71 -17.94 -14.99 -19.13
C GLY A 71 -18.22 -13.56 -19.59
N GLU A 72 -17.81 -12.54 -18.81
CA GLU A 72 -17.99 -11.14 -19.17
C GLU A 72 -16.76 -10.61 -19.91
N THR A 73 -17.00 -9.87 -20.99
CA THR A 73 -16.01 -9.01 -21.65
C THR A 73 -16.46 -7.56 -21.47
N PHE A 74 -15.55 -6.69 -21.02
CA PHE A 74 -15.84 -5.27 -20.88
C PHE A 74 -14.64 -4.40 -21.24
N SER A 75 -14.95 -3.25 -21.85
CA SER A 75 -13.97 -2.21 -22.13
C SER A 75 -13.38 -1.62 -20.85
N LYS A 76 -12.36 -0.76 -20.98
CA LYS A 76 -12.00 0.14 -19.89
C LYS A 76 -13.25 0.91 -19.41
N PRO A 77 -13.36 1.18 -18.11
CA PRO A 77 -14.54 1.79 -17.53
C PRO A 77 -14.73 3.23 -18.00
N VAL A 78 -15.99 3.60 -18.19
CA VAL A 78 -16.40 5.00 -18.20
C VAL A 78 -16.66 5.46 -16.76
N TYR A 79 -16.28 6.70 -16.48
CA TYR A 79 -16.44 7.32 -15.17
C TYR A 79 -17.60 8.32 -15.22
N LEU A 80 -18.46 8.28 -14.19
CA LEU A 80 -19.58 9.21 -14.07
C LEU A 80 -19.11 10.60 -13.63
N ALA A 81 -19.91 11.63 -13.93
CA ALA A 81 -19.68 12.98 -13.43
C ALA A 81 -20.03 13.08 -11.93
N GLN A 82 -19.15 12.55 -11.08
CA GLN A 82 -19.34 12.50 -9.61
C GLN A 82 -18.72 13.70 -8.88
N GLY A 83 -18.29 14.73 -9.63
CA GLY A 83 -17.57 15.88 -9.09
C GLY A 83 -16.11 15.58 -8.75
N TRP A 84 -15.58 14.42 -9.17
CA TRP A 84 -14.19 14.03 -8.98
C TRP A 84 -13.42 14.08 -10.29
N ASP A 85 -12.23 14.66 -10.27
CA ASP A 85 -11.26 14.49 -11.36
C ASP A 85 -10.52 13.14 -11.25
N ALA A 86 -9.71 12.81 -12.26
CA ALA A 86 -8.95 11.57 -12.29
C ALA A 86 -7.96 11.45 -11.12
N SER A 87 -7.31 12.55 -10.75
CA SER A 87 -6.32 12.57 -9.67
C SER A 87 -6.96 12.35 -8.30
N GLN A 88 -8.16 12.87 -8.07
CA GLN A 88 -8.92 12.65 -6.85
C GLN A 88 -9.39 11.20 -6.73
N SER A 89 -9.80 10.60 -7.85
CA SER A 89 -10.18 9.18 -7.90
C SER A 89 -8.97 8.29 -7.59
N LEU A 90 -7.83 8.55 -8.22
CA LEU A 90 -6.57 7.82 -8.00
C LEU A 90 -6.06 8.00 -6.57
N TRP A 91 -6.16 9.20 -6.00
CA TRP A 91 -5.86 9.43 -4.59
C TRP A 91 -6.77 8.60 -3.69
N PHE A 92 -8.09 8.61 -3.92
CA PHE A 92 -9.05 7.81 -3.14
C PHE A 92 -8.76 6.31 -3.24
N TYR A 93 -8.37 5.82 -4.42
CA TYR A 93 -8.01 4.41 -4.63
C TYR A 93 -6.77 3.98 -3.83
N ASN A 94 -5.80 4.88 -3.67
CA ASN A 94 -4.47 4.54 -3.18
C ASN A 94 -4.12 5.11 -1.79
N VAL A 95 -4.99 5.92 -1.18
CA VAL A 95 -4.73 6.49 0.14
C VAL A 95 -4.79 5.40 1.22
N THR A 96 -3.66 5.16 1.87
CA THR A 96 -3.57 4.20 2.99
C THR A 96 -4.45 4.63 4.17
N GLN A 97 -5.00 3.64 4.87
CA GLN A 97 -5.77 3.80 6.12
C GLN A 97 -5.12 3.11 7.31
N GLY A 98 -3.84 2.70 7.19
CA GLY A 98 -3.16 1.99 8.26
C GLY A 98 -3.56 0.52 8.39
N SER A 99 -4.25 -0.05 7.38
CA SER A 99 -4.64 -1.46 7.42
C SER A 99 -3.47 -2.33 6.96
N GLY A 100 -3.07 -3.29 7.79
CA GLY A 100 -1.99 -4.24 7.49
C GLY A 100 -2.48 -5.67 7.60
N MET A 101 -2.82 -6.28 6.47
CA MET A 101 -3.40 -7.62 6.41
C MET A 101 -2.33 -8.71 6.28
N LEU A 102 -1.39 -8.53 5.34
CA LEU A 102 -0.33 -9.49 5.02
C LEU A 102 0.97 -8.72 4.74
N PRO A 103 2.18 -9.24 5.04
CA PRO A 103 3.42 -8.61 4.61
C PRO A 103 3.38 -8.36 3.12
N TYR A 104 3.82 -7.17 2.71
CA TYR A 104 3.69 -6.76 1.31
C TYR A 104 4.37 -7.74 0.36
N ASP A 105 5.61 -8.13 0.68
CA ASP A 105 6.37 -9.06 -0.14
C ASP A 105 5.73 -10.44 -0.23
N PHE A 106 5.00 -10.87 0.81
CA PHE A 106 4.26 -12.13 0.75
C PHE A 106 3.13 -12.04 -0.26
N PHE A 107 2.30 -10.99 -0.19
CA PHE A 107 1.21 -10.81 -1.16
C PHE A 107 1.71 -10.75 -2.60
N MET A 108 2.87 -10.12 -2.80
CA MET A 108 3.45 -9.93 -4.12
C MET A 108 3.89 -11.22 -4.81
N VAL A 109 4.22 -12.28 -4.05
CA VAL A 109 4.78 -13.53 -4.58
C VAL A 109 3.99 -14.79 -4.19
N LEU A 110 2.94 -14.65 -3.38
CA LEU A 110 2.13 -15.79 -2.96
C LEU A 110 1.50 -16.45 -4.18
N GLU A 111 1.72 -17.75 -4.36
CA GLU A 111 1.04 -18.55 -5.37
C GLU A 111 -0.38 -18.90 -4.91
N GLN A 112 -1.31 -19.06 -5.84
CA GLN A 112 -2.62 -19.64 -5.55
C GLN A 112 -2.48 -21.08 -5.05
N LYS A 113 -3.49 -21.59 -4.33
CA LYS A 113 -3.44 -22.90 -3.66
C LYS A 113 -3.06 -24.05 -4.62
N ASP A 114 -3.72 -24.13 -5.77
CA ASP A 114 -3.65 -25.29 -6.69
C ASP A 114 -2.86 -24.99 -7.98
N SER A 115 -2.15 -23.85 -8.07
CA SER A 115 -1.33 -23.48 -9.24
C SER A 115 -0.04 -22.76 -8.83
N GLN A 116 0.78 -22.36 -9.81
CA GLN A 116 1.93 -21.45 -9.63
C GLN A 116 1.60 -20.00 -10.00
N SER A 117 0.39 -19.72 -10.48
CA SER A 117 -0.05 -18.35 -10.76
C SER A 117 -0.12 -17.57 -9.45
N LEU A 118 0.26 -16.29 -9.49
CA LEU A 118 0.24 -15.46 -8.28
C LEU A 118 -1.20 -15.24 -7.80
N PHE A 119 -1.35 -15.09 -6.50
CA PHE A 119 -2.62 -14.77 -5.88
C PHE A 119 -3.08 -13.36 -6.30
N ARG A 120 -2.17 -12.41 -6.48
CA ARG A 120 -2.49 -11.05 -6.92
C ARG A 120 -2.78 -10.88 -8.42
N GLU A 121 -2.68 -11.94 -9.23
CA GLU A 121 -2.91 -11.81 -10.68
C GLU A 121 -4.28 -11.20 -10.96
N ASN A 122 -4.36 -10.41 -12.03
CA ASN A 122 -5.55 -9.64 -12.39
C ASN A 122 -6.78 -10.54 -12.56
N GLU A 123 -6.61 -11.72 -13.15
CA GLU A 123 -7.67 -12.70 -13.35
C GLU A 123 -8.21 -13.25 -12.02
N ASN A 124 -7.32 -13.53 -11.05
CA ASN A 124 -7.73 -14.00 -9.74
C ASN A 124 -8.42 -12.89 -8.95
N MET A 125 -7.89 -11.66 -8.99
CA MET A 125 -8.47 -10.50 -8.32
C MET A 125 -9.84 -10.14 -8.88
N ASN A 126 -10.00 -10.12 -10.21
CA ASN A 126 -11.29 -9.92 -10.87
C ASN A 126 -12.26 -11.07 -10.56
N GLY A 127 -11.76 -12.29 -10.34
CA GLY A 127 -12.54 -13.43 -9.86
C GLY A 127 -13.23 -13.18 -8.51
N TYR A 128 -12.68 -12.30 -7.66
CA TYR A 128 -13.35 -11.81 -6.43
C TYR A 128 -14.06 -10.47 -6.63
N ARG A 129 -14.16 -9.97 -7.86
CA ARG A 129 -14.66 -8.64 -8.24
C ARG A 129 -13.89 -7.48 -7.59
N TYR A 130 -12.64 -7.70 -7.18
CA TYR A 130 -11.69 -6.60 -6.98
C TYR A 130 -11.23 -6.09 -8.34
N LEU A 131 -11.11 -4.78 -8.49
CA LEU A 131 -11.03 -4.12 -9.79
C LEU A 131 -9.56 -3.98 -10.22
N PRO A 132 -9.06 -4.76 -11.19
CA PRO A 132 -7.63 -4.77 -11.52
C PRO A 132 -7.16 -3.46 -12.14
N GLN A 133 -5.88 -3.13 -11.95
CA GLN A 133 -5.26 -1.93 -12.50
C GLN A 133 -3.93 -2.25 -13.21
N LYS A 134 -3.58 -1.42 -14.20
CA LYS A 134 -2.21 -1.28 -14.71
C LYS A 134 -1.39 -0.43 -13.75
N VAL A 135 -0.07 -0.44 -13.95
CA VAL A 135 0.86 0.45 -13.24
C VAL A 135 0.51 1.91 -13.52
N THR A 136 0.47 2.71 -12.45
CA THR A 136 0.37 4.18 -12.51
C THR A 136 1.40 4.81 -11.56
N PHE A 137 1.45 6.15 -11.50
CA PHE A 137 2.37 6.86 -10.61
C PHE A 137 2.08 6.56 -9.13
N SER A 138 0.80 6.54 -8.74
CA SER A 138 0.35 6.26 -7.38
C SER A 138 0.25 4.77 -7.06
N ASN A 139 0.22 3.91 -8.09
CA ASN A 139 0.15 2.45 -7.97
C ASN A 139 1.23 1.76 -8.82
N PRO A 140 2.51 1.81 -8.38
CA PRO A 140 3.64 1.32 -9.17
C PRO A 140 3.65 -0.20 -9.38
N ASP A 141 2.90 -0.95 -8.56
CA ASP A 141 2.83 -2.41 -8.61
C ASP A 141 1.53 -2.92 -9.27
N GLY A 142 0.65 -2.02 -9.74
CA GLY A 142 -0.60 -2.38 -10.44
C GLY A 142 -1.59 -3.17 -9.57
N LEU A 143 -1.68 -2.85 -8.27
CA LEU A 143 -2.61 -3.51 -7.36
C LEU A 143 -4.07 -3.17 -7.74
N PRO A 144 -5.06 -4.04 -7.44
CA PRO A 144 -6.46 -3.69 -7.66
C PRO A 144 -6.90 -2.47 -6.85
N VAL A 145 -7.96 -1.79 -7.30
CA VAL A 145 -8.51 -0.62 -6.61
C VAL A 145 -8.73 -0.89 -5.13
N GLY A 146 -8.10 -0.06 -4.30
CA GLY A 146 -8.21 -0.14 -2.85
C GLY A 146 -7.33 -1.19 -2.17
N LEU A 147 -6.47 -1.90 -2.90
CA LEU A 147 -5.37 -2.67 -2.33
C LEU A 147 -4.10 -1.83 -2.45
N VAL A 148 -3.45 -1.57 -1.33
CA VAL A 148 -2.29 -0.67 -1.28
C VAL A 148 -1.14 -1.26 -0.51
N LYS A 149 0.06 -0.77 -0.82
CA LYS A 149 1.22 -0.91 0.06
C LYS A 149 1.14 0.15 1.17
N ASP A 150 1.18 -0.30 2.41
CA ASP A 150 1.25 0.55 3.59
C ASP A 150 2.53 0.29 4.38
N THR A 151 3.02 1.29 5.10
CA THR A 151 4.24 1.18 5.92
C THR A 151 3.93 1.49 7.37
N TYR A 152 4.14 0.51 8.25
CA TYR A 152 3.93 0.66 9.69
C TYR A 152 5.13 0.12 10.47
N GLN A 153 5.68 0.95 11.37
CA GLN A 153 6.87 0.63 12.18
C GLN A 153 8.06 0.08 11.35
N GLY A 154 8.28 0.65 10.17
CA GLY A 154 9.38 0.25 9.28
C GLY A 154 9.16 -1.07 8.52
N LYS A 155 7.97 -1.68 8.61
CA LYS A 155 7.58 -2.85 7.83
C LYS A 155 6.50 -2.48 6.82
N GLU A 156 6.54 -3.12 5.65
CA GLU A 156 5.55 -2.93 4.58
C GLU A 156 4.48 -4.02 4.60
N TYR A 157 3.23 -3.62 4.41
CA TYR A 157 2.07 -4.50 4.39
C TYR A 157 1.22 -4.24 3.16
N MET A 158 0.52 -5.26 2.68
CA MET A 158 -0.65 -5.06 1.84
C MET A 158 -1.88 -4.88 2.74
N GLY A 159 -2.66 -3.86 2.42
CA GLY A 159 -3.88 -3.49 3.13
C GLY A 159 -5.01 -3.11 2.20
N PHE A 160 -6.23 -3.16 2.73
CA PHE A 160 -7.41 -2.58 2.11
C PHE A 160 -7.59 -1.11 2.51
N THR A 161 -8.05 -0.29 1.57
CA THR A 161 -8.53 1.07 1.81
C THR A 161 -10.06 1.10 1.69
N CYS A 162 -10.66 2.26 1.97
CA CYS A 162 -12.08 2.50 1.74
C CYS A 162 -12.49 2.13 0.32
N ALA A 163 -11.63 2.38 -0.68
CA ALA A 163 -11.94 2.13 -2.08
C ALA A 163 -12.15 0.64 -2.40
N ALA A 164 -11.59 -0.29 -1.62
CA ALA A 164 -11.81 -1.73 -1.81
C ALA A 164 -13.26 -2.14 -1.51
N CYS A 165 -13.94 -1.37 -0.66
CA CYS A 165 -15.34 -1.60 -0.24
C CYS A 165 -16.30 -0.56 -0.84
N HIS A 166 -15.80 0.62 -1.17
CA HIS A 166 -16.57 1.78 -1.64
C HIS A 166 -16.17 2.21 -3.06
N THR A 167 -15.94 1.22 -3.93
CA THR A 167 -15.86 1.45 -5.37
C THR A 167 -16.63 0.34 -6.07
N SER A 168 -17.64 0.72 -6.86
CA SER A 168 -18.47 -0.24 -7.60
C SER A 168 -18.16 -0.21 -9.08
N GLN A 169 -18.38 -1.34 -9.76
CA GLN A 169 -18.38 -1.41 -11.20
C GLN A 169 -19.61 -2.18 -11.68
N ILE A 170 -20.32 -1.61 -12.65
CA ILE A 170 -21.44 -2.25 -13.35
C ILE A 170 -20.98 -2.51 -14.77
N ASN A 171 -21.10 -3.75 -15.23
CA ASN A 171 -20.82 -4.13 -16.61
C ASN A 171 -22.17 -4.26 -17.34
N TYR A 172 -22.38 -3.46 -18.38
CA TYR A 172 -23.61 -3.44 -19.17
C TYR A 172 -23.29 -3.28 -20.66
N GLU A 173 -23.75 -4.21 -21.49
CA GLU A 173 -23.52 -4.21 -22.95
C GLU A 173 -22.04 -4.02 -23.34
N GLY A 174 -21.13 -4.72 -22.64
CA GLY A 174 -19.68 -4.64 -22.88
C GLY A 174 -19.02 -3.35 -22.39
N LYS A 175 -19.76 -2.44 -21.74
CA LYS A 175 -19.24 -1.22 -21.13
C LYS A 175 -19.16 -1.40 -19.62
N ALA A 176 -17.98 -1.19 -19.06
CA ALA A 176 -17.82 -1.03 -17.62
C ALA A 176 -18.17 0.40 -17.21
N ILE A 177 -18.93 0.57 -16.14
CA ILE A 177 -19.29 1.86 -15.53
C ILE A 177 -18.73 1.86 -14.12
N ARG A 178 -17.76 2.72 -13.84
CA ARG A 178 -17.13 2.84 -12.51
C ARG A 178 -17.85 3.90 -11.69
N ILE A 179 -18.14 3.55 -10.43
CA ILE A 179 -18.85 4.41 -9.48
C ILE A 179 -18.02 4.51 -8.21
N ASP A 180 -17.38 5.66 -8.02
CA ASP A 180 -16.60 5.94 -6.82
C ASP A 180 -17.54 6.24 -5.64
N GLY A 181 -17.27 5.68 -4.46
CA GLY A 181 -18.17 5.74 -3.31
C GLY A 181 -19.36 4.77 -3.36
N GLY A 182 -19.56 4.05 -4.47
CA GLY A 182 -20.58 3.00 -4.59
C GLY A 182 -20.17 1.71 -3.86
N PRO A 183 -21.12 0.83 -3.47
CA PRO A 183 -20.79 -0.42 -2.79
C PRO A 183 -20.03 -1.37 -3.73
N ALA A 184 -18.91 -1.90 -3.26
CA ALA A 184 -18.12 -2.84 -4.04
C ALA A 184 -18.89 -4.13 -4.33
N MET A 185 -18.68 -4.69 -5.52
CA MET A 185 -19.23 -5.99 -5.92
C MET A 185 -18.38 -7.16 -5.40
N ALA A 186 -17.41 -6.89 -4.52
CA ALA A 186 -16.39 -7.83 -4.09
C ALA A 186 -16.95 -9.03 -3.31
N ASP A 187 -16.28 -10.19 -3.44
CA ASP A 187 -16.44 -11.35 -2.56
C ASP A 187 -15.25 -11.45 -1.60
N MET A 188 -15.25 -10.55 -0.61
CA MET A 188 -14.19 -10.50 0.41
C MET A 188 -14.13 -11.81 1.23
N ASN A 189 -15.26 -12.52 1.38
CA ASN A 189 -15.25 -13.75 2.16
C ASN A 189 -14.42 -14.84 1.49
N ASN A 190 -14.70 -15.13 0.21
CA ASN A 190 -13.93 -16.12 -0.51
C ASN A 190 -12.50 -15.65 -0.78
N PHE A 191 -12.26 -14.35 -0.98
CA PHE A 191 -10.89 -13.81 -1.00
C PHE A 191 -10.10 -14.20 0.25
N MET A 192 -10.66 -13.98 1.44
CA MET A 192 -9.97 -14.30 2.71
C MET A 192 -9.80 -15.80 2.93
N VAL A 193 -10.80 -16.61 2.54
CA VAL A 193 -10.74 -18.07 2.63
C VAL A 193 -9.68 -18.64 1.69
N ASP A 194 -9.62 -18.16 0.45
CA ASP A 194 -8.66 -18.65 -0.53
C ASP A 194 -7.25 -18.11 -0.26
N LEU A 195 -7.12 -16.93 0.36
CA LEU A 195 -5.85 -16.43 0.90
C LEU A 195 -5.32 -17.36 2.00
N GLU A 196 -6.17 -17.79 2.94
CA GLU A 196 -5.80 -18.77 3.96
C GLU A 196 -5.31 -20.08 3.32
N LYS A 197 -6.05 -20.60 2.34
CA LYS A 197 -5.67 -21.84 1.64
C LYS A 197 -4.35 -21.69 0.88
N ALA A 198 -4.10 -20.55 0.25
CA ALA A 198 -2.86 -20.28 -0.46
C ALA A 198 -1.66 -20.24 0.51
N LEU A 199 -1.82 -19.60 1.67
CA LEU A 199 -0.81 -19.56 2.73
C LEU A 199 -0.56 -20.95 3.32
N LEU A 200 -1.61 -21.72 3.63
CA LEU A 200 -1.49 -23.11 4.10
C LEU A 200 -0.79 -24.00 3.07
N ALA A 201 -1.19 -23.94 1.80
CA ALA A 201 -0.53 -24.72 0.74
C ALA A 201 0.95 -24.35 0.57
N THR A 202 1.29 -23.06 0.73
CA THR A 202 2.67 -22.58 0.72
C THR A 202 3.45 -23.08 1.93
N LYS A 203 2.83 -23.06 3.11
CA LYS A 203 3.42 -23.55 4.36
C LYS A 203 3.65 -25.06 4.34
N ASP A 204 2.67 -25.84 3.90
CA ASP A 204 2.66 -27.30 4.04
C ASP A 204 3.43 -28.01 2.91
N SER A 205 3.51 -27.41 1.72
CA SER A 205 4.28 -27.97 0.61
C SER A 205 5.71 -27.46 0.58
N THR A 206 6.70 -28.33 0.83
CA THR A 206 8.12 -27.99 0.75
C THR A 206 8.50 -27.36 -0.59
N ALA A 207 7.94 -27.84 -1.70
CA ALA A 207 8.23 -27.29 -3.02
C ALA A 207 7.70 -25.86 -3.20
N LYS A 208 6.48 -25.56 -2.72
CA LYS A 208 5.92 -24.20 -2.75
C LYS A 208 6.65 -23.28 -1.78
N ARG A 209 6.91 -23.74 -0.56
CA ARG A 209 7.63 -22.99 0.47
C ARG A 209 9.00 -22.53 -0.03
N ASN A 210 9.77 -23.41 -0.67
CA ASN A 210 11.10 -23.06 -1.19
C ASN A 210 11.03 -21.98 -2.28
N ARG A 211 10.07 -22.07 -3.22
CA ARG A 211 9.88 -21.04 -4.24
C ARG A 211 9.45 -19.71 -3.62
N PHE A 212 8.51 -19.76 -2.68
CA PHE A 212 8.02 -18.60 -1.96
C PHE A 212 9.13 -17.89 -1.18
N VAL A 213 9.89 -18.62 -0.37
CA VAL A 213 11.03 -18.08 0.39
C VAL A 213 12.03 -17.42 -0.54
N LYS A 214 12.41 -18.10 -1.63
CA LYS A 214 13.33 -17.54 -2.62
C LYS A 214 12.77 -16.23 -3.20
N ALA A 215 11.52 -16.25 -3.66
CA ALA A 215 10.88 -15.08 -4.27
C ALA A 215 10.75 -13.90 -3.30
N VAL A 216 10.46 -14.14 -2.02
CA VAL A 216 10.44 -13.09 -0.98
C VAL A 216 11.83 -12.49 -0.81
N LEU A 217 12.88 -13.31 -0.69
CA LEU A 217 14.25 -12.83 -0.51
C LEU A 217 14.77 -12.07 -1.76
N ASP A 218 14.39 -12.49 -2.95
CA ASP A 218 14.72 -11.82 -4.22
C ASP A 218 14.09 -10.42 -4.32
N ARG A 219 13.03 -10.12 -3.55
CA ARG A 219 12.41 -8.79 -3.49
C ARG A 219 13.19 -7.76 -2.67
N ASN A 220 14.25 -8.18 -1.99
CA ASN A 220 15.24 -7.25 -1.45
C ASN A 220 16.04 -6.63 -2.62
N GLY A 221 15.46 -5.62 -3.27
CA GLY A 221 16.10 -4.92 -4.38
C GLY A 221 17.39 -4.24 -3.93
N PHE A 222 18.33 -4.06 -4.87
CA PHE A 222 19.62 -3.41 -4.63
C PHE A 222 19.46 -2.03 -3.98
N ASP A 223 18.52 -1.21 -4.47
CA ASP A 223 18.28 0.14 -3.94
C ASP A 223 17.78 0.13 -2.50
N LYS A 224 16.90 -0.84 -2.16
CA LYS A 224 16.42 -1.07 -0.79
C LYS A 224 17.58 -1.45 0.13
N ILE A 225 18.44 -2.38 -0.31
CA ILE A 225 19.61 -2.84 0.44
C ILE A 225 20.58 -1.68 0.71
N ILE A 226 20.87 -0.84 -0.29
CA ILE A 226 21.80 0.30 -0.16
C ILE A 226 21.25 1.36 0.79
N MET A 227 19.93 1.56 0.84
CA MET A 227 19.28 2.47 1.79
C MET A 227 19.07 1.85 3.19
N GLY A 228 19.61 0.65 3.45
CA GLY A 228 19.47 -0.05 4.73
C GLY A 228 18.08 -0.64 5.00
N GLY A 229 17.19 -0.66 4.00
CA GLY A 229 15.85 -1.23 4.08
C GLY A 229 15.82 -2.65 3.54
N ARG A 230 15.36 -3.61 4.34
CA ARG A 230 15.03 -4.97 3.89
C ARG A 230 13.93 -5.52 4.77
N ASN A 231 12.88 -6.06 4.17
CA ASN A 231 11.74 -6.59 4.91
C ASN A 231 12.08 -7.96 5.52
N TYR A 232 12.88 -8.77 4.82
CA TYR A 232 13.33 -10.09 5.25
C TYR A 232 14.81 -10.30 4.98
N SER A 233 15.52 -10.83 5.96
CA SER A 233 16.98 -11.01 5.92
C SER A 233 17.43 -12.46 5.71
N SER A 234 16.55 -13.42 5.99
CA SER A 234 16.88 -14.84 5.97
C SER A 234 15.64 -15.69 5.68
N GLU A 235 15.87 -16.92 5.19
CA GLU A 235 14.82 -17.93 5.05
C GLU A 235 14.09 -18.18 6.37
N LYS A 236 14.81 -18.19 7.49
CA LYS A 236 14.21 -18.37 8.82
C LYS A 236 13.15 -17.30 9.12
N GLU A 237 13.47 -16.02 8.90
CA GLU A 237 12.51 -14.92 9.12
C GLU A 237 11.28 -15.05 8.23
N VAL A 238 11.47 -15.40 6.95
CA VAL A 238 10.35 -15.61 6.02
C VAL A 238 9.45 -16.76 6.50
N THR A 239 10.05 -17.85 6.96
CA THR A 239 9.31 -19.05 7.38
C THR A 239 8.57 -18.81 8.71
N GLU A 240 9.18 -18.10 9.66
CA GLU A 240 8.55 -17.69 10.92
C GLU A 240 7.36 -16.76 10.68
N ASP A 241 7.52 -15.74 9.81
CA ASP A 241 6.41 -14.86 9.47
C ASP A 241 5.33 -15.58 8.64
N LEU A 242 5.70 -16.52 7.77
CA LEU A 242 4.73 -17.35 7.05
C LEU A 242 3.82 -18.08 8.04
N ASP A 243 4.37 -18.64 9.11
CA ASP A 243 3.60 -19.26 10.18
C ASP A 243 2.70 -18.27 10.91
N VAL A 244 3.24 -17.11 11.32
CA VAL A 244 2.49 -16.05 12.02
C VAL A 244 1.30 -15.58 11.20
N TYR A 245 1.52 -15.23 9.93
CA TYR A 245 0.47 -14.68 9.08
C TYR A 245 -0.53 -15.73 8.61
N THR A 246 -0.10 -16.97 8.37
CA THR A 246 -1.03 -18.08 8.11
C THR A 246 -1.99 -18.24 9.29
N ASN A 247 -1.47 -18.28 10.53
CA ASN A 247 -2.29 -18.40 11.73
C ASN A 247 -3.18 -17.18 11.96
N ARG A 248 -2.69 -15.97 11.67
CA ARG A 248 -3.48 -14.73 11.78
C ARG A 248 -4.67 -14.73 10.83
N ILE A 249 -4.47 -15.08 9.56
CA ILE A 249 -5.55 -15.14 8.56
C ILE A 249 -6.54 -16.26 8.90
N ARG A 250 -6.06 -17.44 9.29
CA ARG A 250 -6.92 -18.54 9.77
C ARG A 250 -7.76 -18.14 10.98
N SER A 251 -7.16 -17.46 11.94
CA SER A 251 -7.86 -16.97 13.14
C SER A 251 -8.92 -15.94 12.75
N TYR A 252 -8.58 -15.03 11.83
CA TYR A 252 -9.53 -14.05 11.30
C TYR A 252 -10.74 -14.74 10.62
N ASN A 253 -10.52 -15.75 9.78
CA ASN A 253 -11.59 -16.50 9.14
C ASN A 253 -12.44 -17.31 10.13
N THR A 254 -11.80 -17.88 11.16
CA THR A 254 -12.49 -18.64 12.22
C THR A 254 -13.42 -17.74 13.03
N ILE A 255 -12.90 -16.59 13.49
CA ILE A 255 -13.64 -15.62 14.30
C ILE A 255 -14.80 -15.00 13.51
N ASN A 256 -14.61 -14.76 12.21
CA ASN A 256 -15.61 -14.14 11.34
C ASN A 256 -16.47 -15.15 10.57
N HIS A 257 -16.42 -16.42 10.98
CA HIS A 257 -17.23 -17.45 10.39
C HIS A 257 -18.71 -17.18 10.66
N SER A 258 -19.54 -17.28 9.62
CA SER A 258 -20.99 -17.20 9.71
C SER A 258 -21.60 -18.40 9.01
N SER A 259 -22.71 -18.90 9.56
CA SER A 259 -23.53 -19.93 8.90
C SER A 259 -24.18 -19.41 7.62
N THR A 260 -24.29 -18.09 7.46
CA THR A 260 -24.80 -17.46 6.26
C THR A 260 -23.66 -17.10 5.31
N LYS A 261 -23.73 -17.57 4.07
CA LYS A 261 -22.78 -17.18 3.02
C LYS A 261 -23.12 -15.77 2.51
N TYR A 262 -22.15 -14.85 2.55
CA TYR A 262 -22.34 -13.49 2.04
C TYR A 262 -22.41 -13.48 0.50
N GLY A 263 -21.41 -14.06 -0.18
CA GLY A 263 -21.26 -13.99 -1.64
C GLY A 263 -20.83 -12.60 -2.12
N TYR A 264 -20.88 -12.38 -3.43
CA TYR A 264 -20.54 -11.10 -4.06
C TYR A 264 -21.42 -9.96 -3.55
N ALA A 265 -20.83 -8.77 -3.45
CA ALA A 265 -21.47 -7.51 -3.06
C ALA A 265 -22.10 -7.50 -1.65
N ARG A 266 -21.78 -8.48 -0.80
CA ARG A 266 -22.29 -8.57 0.56
C ARG A 266 -21.14 -8.82 1.53
N LEU A 267 -21.20 -8.15 2.67
CA LEU A 267 -20.23 -8.30 3.74
C LEU A 267 -20.89 -7.96 5.07
N ASP A 268 -20.74 -8.82 6.07
CA ASP A 268 -20.99 -8.41 7.45
C ASP A 268 -19.80 -7.57 7.95
N ALA A 269 -19.79 -6.30 7.55
CA ALA A 269 -18.73 -5.36 7.92
C ALA A 269 -18.70 -5.15 9.44
N PHE A 270 -19.86 -5.13 10.11
CA PHE A 270 -19.94 -4.96 11.55
C PHE A 270 -19.37 -6.16 12.30
N GLY A 271 -19.80 -7.39 12.00
CA GLY A 271 -19.22 -8.58 12.61
C GLY A 271 -17.71 -8.67 12.39
N ARG A 272 -17.24 -8.33 11.18
CA ARG A 272 -15.81 -8.34 10.85
C ARG A 272 -14.96 -7.31 11.59
N ILE A 273 -15.56 -6.23 12.08
CA ILE A 273 -14.90 -5.22 12.91
C ILE A 273 -15.06 -5.55 14.40
N TYR A 274 -16.28 -5.82 14.86
CA TYR A 274 -16.57 -6.03 16.28
C TYR A 274 -16.01 -7.33 16.83
N ASN A 275 -15.87 -8.38 16.02
CA ASN A 275 -15.28 -9.64 16.49
C ASN A 275 -13.75 -9.53 16.70
N ARG A 276 -13.17 -8.33 16.62
CA ARG A 276 -11.73 -8.04 16.78
C ARG A 276 -11.41 -7.24 18.04
N VAL A 277 -12.43 -6.75 18.76
CA VAL A 277 -12.30 -6.07 20.06
C VAL A 277 -12.70 -7.02 21.19
#